data_AF-A0A9D1LLR4-F1
#
_entry.id   AF-A0A9D1LLR4-F1
#
_cell.length_a   1.000
_cell.length_b   1.000
_cell.length_c   1.000
_cell.angle_alpha   90.00
_cell.angle_beta   90.00
_cell.angle_gamma   90.00
#
_symmetry.space_group_name_H-M   'P 1'
#
loop_
_entity.id
_entity.type
_entity.pdbx_description
1 polymer ?
#
loop_
_entity_poly.entity_id
_entity_poly.type
_entity_poly.pdbx_seq_one_letter_code
_entity_poly.pdbx_strand_id
1 'polypeptide(L)'
;MTLKERMNQLKANQAQLEQRIADACKGATIRAVEKAAEMTPVGIANPLAGTNTRSGSMKQDWAAKSKWEPVKKGNSFVTELNNDMQYASYVNDGHRMDRHFVPGLVINEESGMLEFNPDGTGGIVVGTKTAYVPGIFMVDAAKEEYRRVLRQELKDIGDVFK
;
A
#
# COMPACT_ATOMS: atom_id res chain seq x y z
N MET A 1 -39.44 19.55 24.11
CA MET A 1 -39.10 18.31 23.38
C MET A 1 -39.55 17.11 24.19
N THR A 2 -40.37 16.24 23.62
CA THR A 2 -40.78 14.96 24.22
C THR A 2 -39.79 13.84 23.86
N LEU A 3 -39.83 12.72 24.59
CA LEU A 3 -39.02 11.53 24.26
C LEU A 3 -39.31 11.00 22.85
N LYS A 4 -40.58 11.07 22.41
CA LYS A 4 -41.01 10.65 21.08
C LYS A 4 -40.43 11.56 19.98
N GLU A 5 -40.45 12.87 20.20
CA GLU A 5 -39.81 13.84 19.30
C GLU A 5 -38.30 13.62 19.21
N ARG A 6 -37.62 13.35 20.35
CA ARG A 6 -36.18 13.05 20.34
C ARG A 6 -35.85 11.76 19.60
N MET A 7 -36.66 10.72 19.78
CA MET A 7 -36.47 9.46 19.06
C MET A 7 -36.62 9.64 17.54
N ASN A 8 -37.60 10.43 17.10
CA ASN A 8 -37.80 10.71 15.68
C ASN A 8 -36.65 11.53 15.09
N GLN A 9 -36.14 12.53 15.82
CA GLN A 9 -34.97 13.32 15.40
C GLN A 9 -33.73 12.41 15.25
N LEU A 10 -33.46 11.55 16.23
CA LEU A 10 -32.31 10.63 16.17
C LEU A 10 -32.40 9.65 14.99
N LYS A 11 -33.60 9.13 14.69
CA LYS A 11 -33.83 8.26 13.52
C LYS A 11 -33.61 9.01 12.20
N ALA A 12 -34.06 10.26 12.11
CA ALA A 12 -33.85 11.09 10.93
C ALA A 12 -32.35 11.36 10.68
N ASN A 13 -31.59 11.56 11.76
CA ASN A 13 -30.16 11.87 11.70
C ASN A 13 -29.29 10.63 11.43
N GLN A 14 -29.83 9.42 11.55
CA GLN A 14 -29.09 8.17 11.30
C GLN A 14 -28.53 8.11 9.88
N ALA A 15 -29.32 8.49 8.87
CA ALA A 15 -28.85 8.48 7.48
C ALA A 15 -27.69 9.46 7.26
N GLN A 16 -27.76 10.64 7.87
CA GLN A 16 -26.70 11.64 7.80
C GLN A 16 -25.43 11.18 8.52
N LEU A 17 -25.57 10.52 9.67
CA LEU A 17 -24.45 9.92 10.40
C LEU A 17 -23.74 8.87 9.55
N GLU A 18 -24.51 7.94 8.98
CA GLU A 18 -23.99 6.87 8.13
C GLU A 18 -23.26 7.43 6.91
N GLN A 19 -23.84 8.43 6.24
CA GLN A 19 -23.22 9.09 5.11
C GLN A 19 -21.88 9.74 5.51
N ARG A 20 -21.85 10.47 6.63
CA ARG A 20 -20.62 11.15 7.06
C ARG A 20 -19.52 10.16 7.46
N ILE A 21 -19.88 9.02 8.04
CA ILE A 21 -18.91 7.94 8.32
C ILE A 21 -18.36 7.37 7.00
N ALA A 22 -19.23 7.12 6.01
CA ALA A 22 -18.80 6.64 4.71
C ALA A 22 -17.83 7.63 4.02
N ASP A 23 -18.17 8.92 3.99
CA ASP A 23 -17.33 9.95 3.39
C ASP A 23 -15.97 10.05 4.07
N ALA A 24 -15.94 9.97 5.41
CA ALA A 24 -14.70 9.95 6.18
C ALA A 24 -13.84 8.70 5.87
N CYS A 25 -14.45 7.52 5.78
CA CYS A 25 -13.76 6.29 5.39
C CYS A 25 -13.17 6.38 3.97
N LYS A 26 -13.91 6.95 3.02
CA LYS A 26 -13.47 7.17 1.64
C LYS A 26 -12.26 8.10 1.60
N GLY A 27 -12.36 9.28 2.21
CA GLY A 27 -11.28 10.26 2.28
C GLY A 27 -10.02 9.70 2.93
N ALA A 28 -10.17 9.00 4.05
CA ALA A 28 -9.06 8.34 4.73
C ALA A 28 -8.39 7.27 3.86
N THR A 29 -9.16 6.49 3.08
CA THR A 29 -8.60 5.47 2.18
C THR A 29 -7.81 6.08 1.04
N ILE A 30 -8.31 7.17 0.44
CA ILE A 30 -7.60 7.89 -0.62
C ILE A 30 -6.22 8.35 -0.11
N ARG A 31 -6.16 8.94 1.10
CA ARG A 31 -4.88 9.35 1.70
C ARG A 31 -3.95 8.19 2.03
N ALA A 32 -4.52 7.06 2.47
CA ALA A 32 -3.74 5.84 2.70
C ALA A 32 -3.10 5.31 1.41
N VAL A 33 -3.85 5.30 0.30
CA VAL A 33 -3.36 4.92 -1.03
C VAL A 33 -2.24 5.85 -1.49
N GLU A 34 -2.42 7.16 -1.35
CA GLU A 34 -1.40 8.15 -1.67
C GLU A 34 -0.12 7.93 -0.86
N LYS A 35 -0.24 7.66 0.45
CA LYS A 35 0.90 7.40 1.33
C LYS A 35 1.64 6.11 0.94
N ALA A 36 0.91 5.03 0.63
CA ALA A 36 1.51 3.79 0.16
C ALA A 36 2.29 4.02 -1.16
N ALA A 37 1.70 4.77 -2.09
CA ALA A 37 2.34 5.11 -3.36
C ALA A 37 3.55 6.05 -3.20
N GLU A 38 3.51 6.99 -2.26
CA GLU A 38 4.63 7.89 -1.92
C GLU A 38 5.83 7.08 -1.39
N MET A 39 5.58 6.14 -0.49
CA MET A 39 6.61 5.30 0.09
C MET A 39 7.10 4.20 -0.83
N THR A 40 6.38 3.89 -1.91
CA THR A 40 6.81 2.88 -2.87
C THR A 40 8.07 3.33 -3.61
N PRO A 41 9.19 2.59 -3.51
CA PRO A 41 10.40 2.91 -4.23
C PRO A 41 10.13 2.80 -5.73
N VAL A 42 10.28 3.90 -6.45
CA VAL A 42 10.23 3.89 -7.91
C VAL A 42 11.65 3.84 -8.45
N GLY A 43 12.00 2.75 -9.14
CA GLY A 43 13.31 2.56 -9.74
C GLY A 43 14.45 2.82 -8.75
N ILE A 44 14.79 1.83 -7.93
CA ILE A 44 15.79 2.02 -6.87
C ILE A 44 17.07 2.60 -7.49
N ALA A 45 17.57 3.64 -6.80
CA ALA A 45 18.86 4.28 -6.90
C ALA A 45 20.05 3.30 -6.71
N ASN A 46 20.04 2.17 -7.42
CA ASN A 46 21.12 1.21 -7.48
C ASN A 46 21.32 0.84 -8.96
N PRO A 47 22.42 1.27 -9.60
CA PRO A 47 22.67 1.13 -11.04
C PRO A 47 22.87 -0.32 -11.53
N LEU A 48 22.53 -1.32 -10.71
CA LEU A 48 22.67 -2.74 -11.01
C LEU A 48 21.35 -3.45 -11.37
N ALA A 49 20.25 -2.71 -11.47
CA ALA A 49 18.93 -3.29 -11.69
C ALA A 49 18.68 -3.58 -13.18
N GLY A 50 18.51 -4.86 -13.54
CA GLY A 50 18.13 -5.27 -14.89
C GLY A 50 16.79 -4.68 -15.35
N THR A 51 16.59 -4.67 -16.67
CA THR A 51 15.50 -3.99 -17.43
C THR A 51 14.09 -4.18 -16.86
N ASN A 52 13.80 -5.29 -16.18
CA ASN A 52 12.47 -5.62 -15.63
C ASN A 52 12.14 -4.96 -14.27
N THR A 53 13.08 -4.23 -13.66
CA THR A 53 12.92 -3.66 -12.30
C THR A 53 12.59 -2.16 -12.31
N ARG A 54 12.37 -1.58 -13.50
CA ARG A 54 12.15 -0.14 -13.71
C ARG A 54 10.67 0.26 -13.76
N SER A 55 9.75 -0.70 -13.78
CA SER A 55 8.34 -0.39 -13.95
C SER A 55 7.79 0.14 -12.62
N GLY A 56 7.37 1.41 -12.58
CA GLY A 56 6.62 2.00 -11.46
C GLY A 56 5.24 1.35 -11.23
N SER A 57 5.05 0.12 -11.71
CA SER A 57 3.82 -0.66 -11.65
C SER A 57 3.35 -0.83 -10.21
N MET A 58 4.23 -1.18 -9.26
CA MET A 58 3.83 -1.28 -7.85
C MET A 58 3.25 0.01 -7.31
N LYS A 59 3.84 1.17 -7.65
CA LYS A 59 3.34 2.47 -7.22
C LYS A 59 1.95 2.76 -7.79
N GLN A 60 1.75 2.46 -9.08
CA GLN A 60 0.48 2.65 -9.76
C GLN A 60 -0.60 1.69 -9.25
N ASP A 61 -0.23 0.47 -8.88
CA ASP A 61 -1.17 -0.59 -8.51
C ASP A 61 -1.90 -0.30 -7.19
N TRP A 62 -1.28 0.43 -6.27
CA TRP A 62 -1.97 0.92 -5.06
C TRP A 62 -3.25 1.67 -5.41
N ALA A 63 -3.20 2.59 -6.36
CA ALA A 63 -4.37 3.34 -6.79
C ALA A 63 -5.32 2.50 -7.66
N ALA A 64 -4.78 1.59 -8.48
CA ALA A 64 -5.59 0.79 -9.39
C ALA A 64 -6.39 -0.32 -8.70
N LYS A 65 -5.86 -0.89 -7.60
CA LYS A 65 -6.44 -2.08 -6.95
C LYS A 65 -7.18 -1.80 -5.66
N SER A 66 -6.88 -0.67 -5.02
CA SER A 66 -7.56 -0.28 -3.79
C SER A 66 -9.03 0.07 -4.05
N LYS A 67 -9.89 -0.22 -3.07
CA LYS A 67 -11.31 0.09 -3.10
C LYS A 67 -11.62 1.16 -2.07
N TRP A 68 -11.62 2.41 -2.52
CA TRP A 68 -11.91 3.57 -1.67
C TRP A 68 -13.41 3.84 -1.47
N GLU A 69 -14.29 3.28 -2.29
CA GLU A 69 -15.74 3.37 -2.06
C GLU A 69 -16.11 2.42 -0.91
N PRO A 70 -16.60 2.94 0.24
CA PRO A 70 -16.88 2.10 1.39
C PRO A 70 -18.10 1.23 1.15
N VAL A 71 -17.98 -0.05 1.51
CA VAL A 71 -19.10 -1.00 1.52
C VAL A 71 -19.58 -1.18 2.96
N LYS A 72 -20.88 -0.96 3.20
CA LYS A 72 -21.50 -1.24 4.50
C LYS A 72 -21.60 -2.75 4.70
N LYS A 73 -20.94 -3.26 5.75
CA LYS A 73 -21.00 -4.66 6.19
C LYS A 73 -21.51 -4.68 7.63
N GLY A 74 -22.80 -4.95 7.81
CA GLY A 74 -23.47 -4.85 9.11
C GLY A 74 -23.38 -3.43 9.67
N ASN A 75 -22.71 -3.27 10.81
CA ASN A 75 -22.52 -1.99 11.49
C ASN A 75 -21.16 -1.32 11.16
N SER A 76 -20.47 -1.77 10.13
CA SER A 76 -19.15 -1.24 9.76
C SER A 76 -19.10 -0.80 8.30
N PHE A 77 -18.27 0.19 8.01
CA PHE A 77 -17.92 0.60 6.67
C PHE A 77 -16.52 0.07 6.35
N VAL A 78 -16.39 -0.62 5.22
CA VAL A 78 -15.15 -1.29 4.84
C VAL A 78 -14.65 -0.75 3.51
N THR A 79 -13.38 -0.38 3.51
CA THR A 79 -12.58 0.00 2.34
C THR A 79 -11.35 -0.91 2.28
N GLU A 80 -10.70 -0.98 1.13
CA GLU A 80 -9.58 -1.91 0.91
C GLU A 80 -8.36 -1.16 0.34
N LEU A 81 -7.19 -1.39 0.94
CA LEU A 81 -5.89 -0.97 0.41
C LEU A 81 -5.21 -2.22 -0.19
N ASN A 82 -5.05 -2.25 -1.52
CA ASN A 82 -4.60 -3.45 -2.24
C ASN A 82 -3.43 -3.15 -3.18
N ASN A 83 -2.62 -4.17 -3.44
CA ASN A 83 -1.57 -4.20 -4.47
C ASN A 83 -1.40 -5.66 -4.94
N ASP A 84 -1.55 -5.91 -6.24
CA ASP A 84 -1.50 -7.25 -6.83
C ASP A 84 -0.11 -7.61 -7.37
N MET A 85 0.89 -6.74 -7.21
CA MET A 85 2.26 -7.07 -7.63
C MET A 85 2.81 -8.23 -6.80
N GLN A 86 3.25 -9.30 -7.48
CA GLN A 86 3.78 -10.50 -6.83
C GLN A 86 4.98 -10.23 -5.92
N TYR A 87 5.74 -9.18 -6.21
CA TYR A 87 6.90 -8.77 -5.41
C TYR A 87 6.55 -7.77 -4.28
N ALA A 88 5.30 -7.33 -4.15
CA ALA A 88 4.90 -6.27 -3.21
C ALA A 88 5.22 -6.63 -1.76
N SER A 89 4.99 -7.88 -1.36
CA SER A 89 5.30 -8.38 -0.01
C SER A 89 6.80 -8.34 0.29
N TYR A 90 7.65 -8.72 -0.66
CA TYR A 90 9.12 -8.67 -0.51
C TYR A 90 9.63 -7.24 -0.27
N VAL A 91 8.98 -6.25 -0.89
CA VAL A 91 9.31 -4.83 -0.69
C VAL A 91 8.72 -4.33 0.63
N ASN A 92 7.47 -4.68 0.95
CA ASN A 92 6.79 -4.22 2.15
C ASN A 92 7.38 -4.81 3.44
N ASP A 93 7.49 -6.13 3.50
CA ASP A 93 7.83 -6.88 4.71
C ASP A 93 9.33 -7.21 4.78
N GLY A 94 10.01 -7.16 3.63
CA GLY A 94 11.39 -7.62 3.49
C GLY A 94 11.46 -9.11 3.21
N HIS A 95 12.67 -9.62 3.05
CA HIS A 95 12.89 -11.04 2.78
C HIS A 95 14.32 -11.49 3.10
N ARG A 96 14.48 -12.80 3.33
CA ARG A 96 15.80 -13.43 3.48
C ARG A 96 16.42 -13.65 2.11
N MET A 97 17.73 -13.41 2.03
CA MET A 97 18.52 -13.71 0.86
C MET A 97 19.10 -15.11 1.01
N ASP A 98 18.86 -15.97 0.01
CA ASP A 98 19.54 -17.26 -0.06
C ASP A 98 20.80 -17.16 -0.92
N ARG A 99 21.90 -17.69 -0.40
CA ARG A 99 23.18 -17.69 -1.10
C ARG A 99 23.20 -18.87 -2.07
N HIS A 100 23.13 -18.56 -3.35
CA HIS A 100 23.17 -19.58 -4.39
C HIS A 100 23.94 -19.08 -5.61
N PHE A 101 24.44 -20.03 -6.40
CA PHE A 101 25.07 -19.75 -7.69
C PHE A 101 24.00 -19.67 -8.77
N VAL A 102 24.05 -18.63 -9.60
CA VAL A 102 23.15 -18.45 -10.75
C VAL A 102 23.97 -18.61 -12.03
N PRO A 103 23.84 -19.75 -12.74
CA PRO A 103 24.48 -19.95 -14.04
C PRO A 103 24.01 -18.90 -15.05
N GLY A 104 24.92 -18.41 -15.91
CA GLY A 104 24.61 -17.42 -16.96
C GLY A 104 24.38 -15.99 -16.46
N LEU A 105 24.19 -15.74 -15.16
CA LEU A 105 24.13 -14.38 -14.63
C LEU A 105 25.55 -13.81 -14.48
N VAL A 106 25.87 -12.74 -15.21
CA VAL A 106 27.20 -12.13 -15.23
C VAL A 106 27.11 -10.62 -14.98
N ILE A 107 28.23 -10.04 -14.54
CA ILE A 107 28.38 -8.58 -14.51
C ILE A 107 29.05 -8.19 -15.81
N ASN A 108 28.39 -7.39 -16.63
CA ASN A 108 29.00 -6.83 -17.84
C ASN A 108 30.10 -5.85 -17.41
N GLU A 109 31.34 -6.10 -17.82
CA GLU A 109 32.49 -5.31 -17.37
C GLU A 109 32.51 -3.89 -17.94
N GLU A 110 31.88 -3.66 -19.11
CA GLU A 110 31.80 -2.33 -19.74
C GLU A 110 30.71 -1.46 -19.10
N SER A 111 29.53 -2.03 -18.84
CA SER A 111 28.40 -1.30 -18.27
C SER A 111 28.35 -1.35 -16.74
N GLY A 112 29.05 -2.30 -16.12
CA GLY A 112 28.97 -2.61 -14.70
C GLY A 112 27.63 -3.23 -14.28
N MET A 113 26.70 -3.50 -15.21
CA MET A 113 25.35 -3.98 -14.91
C MET A 113 25.25 -5.50 -14.92
N LEU A 114 24.21 -6.02 -14.26
CA LEU A 114 23.88 -7.44 -14.32
C LEU A 114 23.21 -7.78 -15.65
N GLU A 115 23.75 -8.78 -16.34
CA GLU A 115 23.25 -9.32 -17.60
C GLU A 115 23.10 -10.85 -17.50
N PHE A 116 22.18 -11.40 -18.30
CA PHE A 116 21.92 -12.84 -18.33
C PHE A 116 22.29 -13.40 -19.70
N ASN A 117 23.30 -14.29 -19.70
CA ASN A 117 23.75 -15.02 -20.88
C ASN A 117 22.81 -16.20 -21.15
N PRO A 118 22.10 -16.23 -22.29
CA PRO A 118 21.12 -17.28 -22.58
C PRO A 118 21.73 -18.67 -22.78
N ASP A 119 23.02 -18.74 -23.14
CA ASP A 119 23.77 -19.98 -23.31
C ASP A 119 24.23 -20.59 -21.97
N GLY A 120 24.00 -19.90 -20.86
CA GLY A 120 24.40 -20.33 -19.51
C GLY A 120 25.88 -20.15 -19.21
N THR A 121 26.65 -19.52 -20.11
CA THR A 121 28.09 -19.33 -19.94
C THR A 121 28.37 -18.32 -18.82
N GLY A 122 29.22 -18.72 -17.86
CA GLY A 122 29.55 -17.92 -16.69
C GLY A 122 28.55 -18.10 -15.54
N GLY A 123 28.60 -17.18 -14.58
CA GLY A 123 27.69 -17.18 -13.43
C GLY A 123 28.29 -16.48 -12.22
N ILE A 124 27.42 -16.00 -11.33
CA ILE A 124 27.82 -15.36 -10.07
C ILE A 124 27.06 -15.95 -8.89
N VAL A 125 27.67 -15.86 -7.71
CA VAL A 125 27.00 -16.19 -6.44
C VAL A 125 26.27 -14.95 -5.95
N VAL A 126 24.94 -15.05 -5.86
CA VAL A 126 24.08 -13.99 -5.30
C VAL A 126 23.80 -14.25 -3.81
N GLY A 127 23.20 -13.27 -3.13
CA GLY A 127 22.91 -13.40 -1.68
C GLY A 127 24.16 -13.37 -0.79
N THR A 128 25.29 -12.85 -1.28
CA THR A 128 26.57 -12.83 -0.56
C THR A 128 26.77 -11.60 0.34
N LYS A 129 26.10 -10.48 0.02
CA LYS A 129 26.28 -9.20 0.72
C LYS A 129 25.46 -9.08 2.01
N THR A 130 24.22 -9.55 2.00
CA THR A 130 23.32 -9.51 3.15
C THR A 130 22.54 -10.82 3.23
N ALA A 131 22.25 -11.28 4.44
CA ALA A 131 21.36 -12.42 4.68
C ALA A 131 19.87 -12.02 4.67
N TYR A 132 19.59 -10.72 4.76
CA TYR A 132 18.25 -10.16 4.87
C TYR A 132 18.18 -8.79 4.21
N VAL A 133 17.07 -8.53 3.51
CA VAL A 133 16.71 -7.22 3.00
C VAL A 133 15.51 -6.74 3.83
N PRO A 134 15.63 -5.63 4.57
CA PRO A 134 14.52 -5.11 5.37
C PRO A 134 13.41 -4.57 4.47
N GLY A 135 12.17 -4.78 4.91
CA GLY A 135 11.00 -4.15 4.33
C GLY A 135 10.92 -2.67 4.68
N ILE A 136 10.11 -1.95 3.91
CA ILE A 136 9.89 -0.50 4.11
C ILE A 136 8.51 -0.18 4.70
N PHE A 137 7.68 -1.21 4.98
CA PHE A 137 6.44 -1.10 5.73
C PHE A 137 5.44 -0.05 5.22
N MET A 138 5.29 0.06 3.89
CA MET A 138 4.33 0.95 3.23
C MET A 138 2.89 0.78 3.76
N VAL A 139 2.48 -0.48 3.98
CA VAL A 139 1.13 -0.80 4.47
C VAL A 139 0.87 -0.24 5.87
N ASP A 140 1.88 -0.28 6.75
CA ASP A 140 1.70 0.20 8.12
C ASP A 140 1.64 1.73 8.17
N ALA A 141 2.50 2.40 7.41
CA ALA A 141 2.42 3.85 7.26
C ALA A 141 1.08 4.30 6.64
N ALA A 142 0.57 3.56 5.65
CA ALA A 142 -0.75 3.83 5.07
C ALA A 142 -1.89 3.65 6.08
N LYS A 143 -1.82 2.62 6.95
CA LYS A 143 -2.80 2.42 8.04
C LYS A 143 -2.74 3.55 9.08
N GLU A 144 -1.54 4.04 9.40
CA GLU A 144 -1.39 5.18 10.30
C GLU A 144 -1.99 6.45 9.72
N GLU A 145 -1.73 6.71 8.44
CA GLU A 145 -2.30 7.84 7.71
C GLU A 145 -3.83 7.75 7.63
N TYR A 146 -4.36 6.57 7.32
CA TYR A 146 -5.81 6.30 7.37
C TYR A 146 -6.40 6.69 8.73
N ARG A 147 -5.81 6.22 9.84
CA ARG A 147 -6.31 6.51 11.19
C ARG A 147 -6.23 7.99 11.53
N ARG A 148 -5.16 8.67 11.09
CA ARG A 148 -4.97 10.11 11.31
C ARG A 148 -6.07 10.91 10.61
N VAL A 149 -6.30 10.64 9.33
CA VAL A 149 -7.32 11.34 8.52
C VAL A 149 -8.72 11.02 9.01
N LEU A 150 -9.02 9.74 9.32
CA LEU A 150 -10.33 9.34 9.83
C LEU A 150 -10.69 10.07 11.13
N ARG A 151 -9.74 10.22 12.07
CA ARG A 151 -9.96 10.98 13.31
C ARG A 151 -10.23 12.46 13.04
N GLN A 152 -9.59 13.02 12.01
CA GLN A 152 -9.78 14.42 11.62
C GLN A 152 -11.17 14.64 11.00
N GLU A 153 -11.56 13.81 10.04
CA GLU A 153 -12.86 13.89 9.35
C GLU A 153 -14.05 13.68 10.31
N LEU A 154 -13.88 12.79 11.30
CA LEU A 154 -14.91 12.46 12.29
C LEU A 154 -14.88 13.34 13.54
N LYS A 155 -13.99 14.34 13.63
CA LYS A 155 -13.84 15.17 14.84
C LYS A 155 -15.16 15.80 15.28
N ASP A 156 -15.94 16.30 14.33
CA ASP A 156 -17.19 17.00 14.60
C ASP A 156 -18.43 16.13 14.34
N ILE A 157 -18.29 14.79 14.29
CA ILE A 157 -19.39 13.85 13.98
C ILE A 157 -20.62 14.05 14.87
N GLY A 158 -20.41 14.52 16.11
CA GLY A 158 -21.48 14.83 17.07
C GLY A 158 -22.41 15.96 16.63
N ASP A 159 -22.00 16.81 15.69
CA ASP A 159 -22.83 17.90 15.16
C ASP A 159 -24.06 17.40 14.42
N VAL A 160 -24.05 16.14 13.97
CA VAL A 160 -25.21 15.46 13.39
C VAL A 160 -26.36 15.32 14.41
N PHE A 161 -26.10 15.46 15.71
CA PHE A 161 -27.10 15.27 16.78
C PHE A 161 -27.46 16.55 17.55
N LYS A 162 -26.83 17.68 17.20
CA LYS A 162 -27.18 19.01 17.70
C LYS A 162 -28.51 19.44 17.10
#